data_AF-A0A6G2PQJ5-F1
#
_entry.id   AF-A0A6G2PQJ5-F1
#
_cell.length_a   1.000
_cell.length_b   1.000
_cell.length_c   1.000
_cell.angle_alpha   90.00
_cell.angle_beta   90.00
_cell.angle_gamma   90.00
#
_symmetry.space_group_name_H-M   'P 1'
#
loop_
_entity.id
_entity.type
_entity.pdbx_description
1 polymer ?
#
loop_
_entity_poly.entity_id
_entity_poly.type
_entity_poly.pdbx_seq_one_letter_code
_entity_poly.pdbx_strand_id
1 'polypeptide(L)'
;MRNTARWAAALGLTAVAVCGPLTGAAVAAPDAAPASLYAPSALVLTIGHGGEAATATPERAVTLSCAPTSSGTHPAAPAACAELRGVGGDFAALKARDDVWCNKLYDPVVVTAQGVWQGQRVSYERTFGNSCERDAVGGSLFAF
;
A
#
# COMPACT_ATOMS: atom_id res chain seq x y z
N MET A 1 -61.70 -47.96 51.69
CA MET A 1 -60.46 -47.46 51.05
C MET A 1 -60.75 -47.16 49.60
N ARG A 2 -60.51 -45.89 49.22
CA ARG A 2 -60.34 -45.24 47.90
C ARG A 2 -61.05 -45.83 46.68
N ASN A 3 -62.01 -45.04 46.20
CA ASN A 3 -62.65 -45.15 44.89
C ASN A 3 -61.89 -44.30 43.85
N THR A 4 -62.02 -44.71 42.59
CA THR A 4 -61.53 -44.17 41.30
C THR A 4 -61.92 -42.68 41.08
N ALA A 5 -61.47 -41.87 40.11
CA ALA A 5 -60.89 -42.08 38.79
C ALA A 5 -60.36 -40.73 38.20
N ARG A 6 -59.57 -40.84 37.13
CA ARG A 6 -59.53 -39.97 35.93
C ARG A 6 -59.08 -38.51 36.08
N TRP A 7 -57.87 -38.23 35.60
CA TRP A 7 -57.45 -36.90 35.15
C TRP A 7 -57.30 -36.90 33.63
N ALA A 8 -57.93 -35.90 33.02
CA ALA A 8 -58.05 -35.68 31.59
C ALA A 8 -56.74 -35.14 30.99
N ALA A 9 -56.49 -35.55 29.76
CA ALA A 9 -55.41 -35.06 28.91
C ALA A 9 -55.66 -33.63 28.44
N ALA A 10 -54.62 -32.80 28.44
CA ALA A 10 -54.56 -31.55 27.70
C ALA A 10 -53.44 -31.66 26.64
N LEU A 11 -53.83 -31.50 25.38
CA LEU A 11 -52.98 -31.56 24.19
C LEU A 11 -52.10 -30.32 24.09
N GLY A 12 -50.77 -30.50 24.03
CA GLY A 12 -49.82 -29.45 23.71
C GLY A 12 -49.65 -29.31 22.19
N LEU A 13 -49.88 -28.12 21.64
CA LEU A 13 -49.51 -27.74 20.28
C LEU A 13 -48.00 -27.46 20.24
N THR A 14 -47.22 -28.31 19.57
CA THR A 14 -45.81 -28.05 19.25
C THR A 14 -45.69 -27.47 17.84
N ALA A 15 -45.32 -26.19 17.74
CA ALA A 15 -44.92 -25.56 16.49
C ALA A 15 -43.49 -26.00 16.15
N VAL A 16 -43.32 -26.75 15.06
CA VAL A 16 -42.00 -27.15 14.55
C VAL A 16 -41.46 -26.03 13.67
N ALA A 17 -40.51 -25.26 14.19
CA ALA A 17 -39.67 -24.37 13.39
C ALA A 17 -38.54 -25.21 12.76
N VAL A 18 -38.59 -25.42 11.44
CA VAL A 18 -37.52 -26.07 10.68
C VAL A 18 -36.38 -25.05 10.50
N CYS A 19 -35.37 -25.12 11.36
CA CYS A 19 -34.06 -24.50 11.10
C CYS A 19 -33.30 -25.40 10.11
N GLY A 20 -33.30 -25.03 8.83
CA GLY A 20 -32.39 -25.62 7.85
C GLY A 20 -30.96 -25.08 8.05
N PRO A 21 -29.91 -25.92 7.97
CA PRO A 21 -28.53 -25.44 8.08
C PRO A 21 -28.12 -24.69 6.80
N LEU A 22 -27.87 -23.38 6.94
CA LEU A 22 -27.12 -22.58 5.96
C LEU A 22 -25.64 -22.97 6.02
N THR A 23 -25.27 -24.14 5.50
CA THR A 23 -23.88 -24.53 5.30
C THR A 23 -23.54 -24.48 3.82
N GLY A 24 -23.52 -23.27 3.26
CA GLY A 24 -22.90 -22.99 1.97
C GLY A 24 -21.46 -22.53 2.20
N ALA A 25 -20.51 -23.46 2.26
CA ALA A 25 -19.09 -23.10 2.17
C ALA A 25 -18.80 -22.70 0.72
N ALA A 26 -18.90 -21.40 0.42
CA ALA A 26 -18.37 -20.86 -0.82
C ALA A 26 -16.84 -21.00 -0.78
N VAL A 27 -16.33 -22.11 -1.28
CA VAL A 27 -14.91 -22.27 -1.56
C VAL A 27 -14.56 -21.37 -2.74
N ALA A 28 -14.05 -20.18 -2.44
CA ALA A 28 -13.37 -19.37 -3.44
C ALA A 28 -12.18 -20.19 -3.94
N ALA A 29 -12.27 -20.74 -5.15
CA ALA A 29 -11.10 -21.27 -5.82
C ALA A 29 -10.06 -20.14 -5.88
N PRO A 30 -8.79 -20.38 -5.52
CA PRO A 30 -7.77 -19.38 -5.72
C PRO A 30 -7.73 -19.09 -7.22
N ASP A 31 -8.14 -17.88 -7.58
CA ASP A 31 -8.00 -17.38 -8.94
C ASP A 31 -6.51 -17.51 -9.26
N ALA A 32 -6.18 -18.31 -10.28
CA ALA A 32 -4.80 -18.50 -10.69
C ALA A 32 -4.32 -17.13 -11.19
N ALA A 33 -3.67 -16.38 -10.30
CA ALA A 33 -3.15 -15.06 -10.61
C ALA A 33 -2.34 -15.18 -11.90
N PRO A 34 -2.57 -14.32 -12.91
CA PRO A 34 -1.83 -14.40 -14.16
C PRO A 34 -0.34 -14.40 -13.84
N ALA A 35 0.35 -15.47 -14.25
CA ALA A 35 1.79 -15.58 -14.07
C ALA A 35 2.46 -14.50 -14.92
N SER A 36 2.82 -13.39 -14.30
CA SER A 36 3.60 -12.34 -14.96
C SER A 36 5.01 -12.87 -15.21
N LEU A 37 5.51 -12.67 -16.43
CA LEU A 37 6.91 -12.98 -16.77
C LEU A 37 7.91 -12.09 -16.01
N TYR A 38 7.45 -10.96 -15.47
CA TYR A 38 8.26 -10.00 -14.74
C TYR A 38 7.71 -9.77 -13.34
N ALA A 39 8.60 -9.72 -12.35
CA ALA A 39 8.25 -9.28 -11.01
C ALA A 39 7.81 -7.80 -11.06
N PRO A 40 6.61 -7.45 -10.57
CA PRO A 40 6.04 -6.12 -10.75
C PRO A 40 6.87 -5.06 -10.02
N SER A 41 7.01 -3.90 -10.65
CA SER A 41 7.63 -2.71 -10.05
C SER A 41 6.71 -1.52 -10.31
N ALA A 42 5.86 -1.21 -9.34
CA ALA A 42 4.81 -0.20 -9.44
C ALA A 42 4.73 0.54 -8.11
N LEU A 43 4.97 1.85 -8.16
CA LEU A 43 5.12 2.72 -7.02
C LEU A 43 4.22 3.95 -7.18
N VAL A 44 3.70 4.41 -6.05
CA VAL A 44 3.17 5.76 -5.88
C VAL A 44 4.20 6.54 -5.08
N LEU A 45 4.56 7.72 -5.58
CA LEU A 45 5.50 8.63 -4.94
C LEU A 45 4.73 9.88 -4.53
N THR A 46 4.95 10.35 -3.30
CA THR A 46 4.32 11.59 -2.83
C THR A 46 5.32 12.53 -2.19
N ILE A 47 4.97 13.81 -2.18
CA ILE A 47 5.72 14.89 -1.51
C ILE A 47 4.70 15.77 -0.77
N GLY A 48 5.01 16.17 0.46
CA GLY A 48 4.28 17.19 1.20
C GLY A 48 5.18 17.91 2.19
N HIS A 49 4.80 19.13 2.59
CA HIS A 49 5.50 19.83 3.67
C HIS A 49 5.10 19.26 5.03
N GLY A 50 6.09 19.09 5.91
CA GLY A 50 5.91 18.51 7.24
C GLY A 50 7.07 17.61 7.66
N GLY A 51 7.08 17.26 8.95
CA GLY A 51 8.13 16.43 9.54
C GLY A 51 7.93 14.92 9.35
N GLU A 52 6.70 14.48 9.08
CA GLU A 52 6.29 13.06 9.03
C GLU A 52 5.12 12.87 8.07
N ALA A 53 5.07 11.77 7.33
CA ALA A 53 4.00 11.57 6.33
C ALA A 53 2.63 11.29 6.95
N ALA A 54 2.59 10.80 8.20
CA ALA A 54 1.34 10.55 8.92
C ALA A 54 0.53 11.84 9.18
N THR A 55 1.20 13.00 9.19
CA THR A 55 0.58 14.30 9.49
C THR A 55 0.66 15.29 8.33
N ALA A 56 1.61 15.10 7.40
CA ALA A 56 1.72 15.91 6.20
C ALA A 56 0.59 15.61 5.20
N THR A 57 0.04 16.65 4.59
CA THR A 57 -0.88 16.49 3.44
C THR A 57 -0.05 16.33 2.17
N PRO A 58 -0.26 15.27 1.35
CA PRO A 58 0.40 15.16 0.06
C PRO A 58 0.00 16.32 -0.87
N GLU A 59 0.98 17.09 -1.31
CA GLU A 59 0.79 18.21 -2.24
C GLU A 59 0.99 17.78 -3.69
N ARG A 60 1.86 16.78 -3.89
CA ARG A 60 2.12 16.18 -5.20
C ARG A 60 2.16 14.68 -5.05
N ALA A 61 1.65 14.00 -6.07
CA ALA A 61 1.71 12.55 -6.18
C ALA A 61 1.88 12.14 -7.64
N VAL A 62 2.74 11.16 -7.87
CA VAL A 62 2.93 10.56 -9.19
C VAL A 62 2.99 9.04 -9.10
N THR A 63 2.67 8.39 -10.22
CA THR A 63 2.85 6.96 -10.38
C THR A 63 4.12 6.67 -11.16
N LEU A 64 4.80 5.58 -10.79
CA LEU A 64 6.00 5.09 -11.46
C LEU A 64 5.89 3.57 -11.62
N SER A 65 5.83 3.10 -12.86
CA SER A 65 5.97 1.69 -13.21
C SER A 65 7.32 1.49 -13.89
N CYS A 66 8.09 0.48 -13.49
CA CYS A 66 9.44 0.24 -14.00
C CYS A 66 9.62 -1.08 -14.75
N ALA A 67 8.59 -1.94 -14.78
CA ALA A 67 8.61 -3.20 -15.51
C ALA A 67 7.22 -3.48 -16.13
N PRO A 68 7.14 -3.96 -17.39
CA PRO A 68 8.25 -4.28 -18.29
C PRO A 68 8.91 -3.05 -18.94
N THR A 69 8.23 -1.91 -18.96
CA THR A 69 8.77 -0.63 -19.45
C THR A 69 8.52 0.47 -18.42
N SER A 70 9.37 1.49 -18.44
CA SER A 70 9.19 2.67 -17.58
C SER A 70 8.01 3.51 -18.03
N SER A 71 7.01 3.72 -17.17
CA SER A 71 5.80 4.51 -17.45
C SER A 71 5.19 5.08 -16.16
N GLY A 72 4.08 5.80 -16.27
CA GLY A 72 3.39 6.45 -15.16
C GLY A 72 3.29 7.96 -15.35
N THR A 73 2.80 8.67 -14.34
CA THR A 73 2.69 10.14 -14.37
C THR A 73 3.98 10.84 -13.95
N HIS A 74 5.00 10.11 -13.50
CA HIS A 74 6.29 10.68 -13.16
C HIS A 74 6.96 11.33 -14.40
N PRO A 75 7.35 12.62 -14.34
CA PRO A 75 7.80 13.38 -15.52
C PRO A 75 9.08 12.82 -16.16
N ALA A 76 9.94 12.18 -15.37
CA ALA A 76 11.16 11.53 -15.81
C ALA A 76 11.19 10.02 -15.50
N ALA A 77 10.10 9.29 -15.75
CA ALA A 77 9.96 7.86 -15.41
C ALA A 77 11.17 6.98 -15.80
N PRO A 78 11.75 7.07 -17.02
CA PRO A 78 12.92 6.27 -17.38
C PRO A 78 14.14 6.50 -16.48
N ALA A 79 14.39 7.76 -16.10
CA ALA A 79 15.51 8.14 -15.24
C ALA A 79 15.28 7.66 -13.80
N ALA A 80 14.08 7.89 -13.25
CA ALA A 80 13.71 7.43 -11.90
C ALA A 80 13.84 5.90 -11.77
N CYS A 81 13.37 5.15 -12.77
CA CYS A 81 13.54 3.69 -12.79
C CYS A 81 15.00 3.25 -12.92
N ALA A 82 15.85 4.02 -13.63
CA ALA A 82 17.27 3.73 -13.74
C ALA A 82 17.99 3.97 -12.41
N GLU A 83 17.61 5.01 -11.69
CA GLU A 83 18.13 5.34 -10.37
C GLU A 83 17.80 4.26 -9.34
N LEU A 84 16.53 3.84 -9.26
CA LEU A 84 16.11 2.74 -8.40
C LEU A 84 16.82 1.42 -8.75
N ARG A 85 17.02 1.13 -10.04
CA ARG A 85 17.83 -0.03 -10.46
C ARG A 85 19.28 0.08 -10.00
N GLY A 86 19.88 1.28 -10.07
CA GLY A 86 21.26 1.53 -9.64
C GLY A 86 21.49 1.24 -8.16
N VAL A 87 20.46 1.42 -7.31
CA VAL A 87 20.49 1.09 -5.87
C VAL A 87 19.77 -0.22 -5.54
N GLY A 88 19.38 -1.02 -6.52
CA GLY A 88 18.67 -2.28 -6.29
C GLY A 88 17.30 -2.14 -5.61
N GLY A 89 16.69 -0.95 -5.66
CA GLY A 89 15.44 -0.64 -4.95
C GLY A 89 15.62 -0.25 -3.48
N ASP A 90 16.86 -0.11 -3.00
CA ASP A 90 17.14 0.42 -1.66
C ASP A 90 17.12 1.95 -1.66
N PHE A 91 15.99 2.52 -1.24
CA PHE A 91 15.79 3.97 -1.15
C PHE A 91 16.73 4.63 -0.14
N ALA A 92 17.22 3.90 0.88
CA ALA A 92 18.16 4.45 1.85
C ALA A 92 19.57 4.61 1.28
N ALA A 93 19.90 3.85 0.23
CA ALA A 93 21.18 3.94 -0.48
C ALA A 93 21.24 5.11 -1.49
N LEU A 94 20.14 5.85 -1.69
CA LEU A 94 20.13 7.06 -2.53
C LEU A 94 21.00 8.15 -1.91
N LYS A 95 22.00 8.59 -2.67
CA LYS A 95 22.96 9.60 -2.25
C LYS A 95 22.60 10.98 -2.77
N ALA A 96 22.91 11.98 -1.97
CA ALA A 96 22.94 13.35 -2.43
C ALA A 96 24.02 13.51 -3.50
N ARG A 97 23.78 14.37 -4.47
CA ARG A 97 24.80 14.82 -5.39
C ARG A 97 25.81 15.71 -4.67
N ASP A 98 27.09 15.49 -4.94
CA ASP A 98 28.18 16.23 -4.29
C ASP A 98 28.37 17.67 -4.85
N ASP A 99 27.69 18.00 -5.96
CA ASP A 99 27.80 19.29 -6.65
C ASP A 99 26.68 20.29 -6.28
N VAL A 100 25.81 19.94 -5.32
CA VAL A 100 24.66 20.76 -4.91
C VAL A 100 24.88 21.33 -3.52
N TRP A 101 24.71 22.65 -3.39
CA TRP A 101 24.82 23.37 -2.12
C TRP A 101 23.46 23.90 -1.69
N CYS A 102 22.93 23.36 -0.59
CA CYS A 102 21.66 23.79 -0.03
C CYS A 102 21.85 24.79 1.11
N ASN A 103 20.93 25.76 1.19
CA ASN A 103 20.84 26.64 2.34
C ASN A 103 20.48 25.85 3.61
N LYS A 104 20.59 26.50 4.77
CA LYS A 104 20.23 25.92 6.08
C LYS A 104 18.85 26.33 6.57
N LEU A 105 17.98 26.80 5.68
CA LEU A 105 16.57 27.03 6.02
C LEU A 105 15.96 25.69 6.37
N TYR A 106 15.27 25.64 7.52
CA TYR A 106 14.49 24.49 7.91
C TYR A 106 13.03 24.72 7.51
N ASP A 107 12.61 24.04 6.46
CA ASP A 107 11.26 24.04 5.90
C ASP A 107 10.97 22.61 5.42
N PRO A 108 10.65 21.69 6.36
CA PRO A 108 10.79 20.26 6.14
C PRO A 108 9.82 19.76 5.08
N VAL A 109 10.33 18.87 4.23
CA VAL A 109 9.53 18.16 3.23
C VAL A 109 9.68 16.67 3.45
N VAL A 110 8.55 15.98 3.51
CA VAL A 110 8.51 14.52 3.60
C VAL A 110 8.14 13.95 2.24
N VAL A 111 8.91 12.95 1.82
CA VAL A 111 8.62 12.15 0.64
C VAL A 111 8.21 10.76 1.06
N THR A 112 7.37 10.13 0.26
CA THR A 112 7.03 8.73 0.45
C THR A 112 7.05 7.94 -0.84
N ALA A 113 7.33 6.65 -0.72
CA ALA A 113 7.18 5.69 -1.79
C ALA A 113 6.44 4.44 -1.28
N GLN A 114 5.32 4.11 -1.90
CA GLN A 114 4.54 2.91 -1.57
C GLN A 114 4.28 2.07 -2.81
N GLY A 115 4.27 0.76 -2.63
CA GLY A 115 3.87 -0.17 -3.68
C GLY A 115 4.75 -1.41 -3.68
N VAL A 116 5.28 -1.76 -4.84
CA VAL A 116 6.16 -2.91 -5.02
C VAL A 116 7.35 -2.58 -5.91
N TRP A 117 8.49 -3.18 -5.60
CA TRP A 117 9.70 -3.17 -6.42
C TRP A 117 10.19 -4.61 -6.60
N GLN A 118 10.26 -5.07 -7.84
CA GLN A 118 10.62 -6.46 -8.19
C GLN A 118 9.86 -7.50 -7.34
N GLY A 119 8.56 -7.29 -7.14
CA GLY A 119 7.68 -8.16 -6.37
C GLY A 119 7.80 -8.03 -4.85
N GLN A 120 8.73 -7.22 -4.32
CA GLN A 120 8.86 -6.94 -2.89
C GLN A 120 8.04 -5.71 -2.51
N ARG A 121 7.37 -5.74 -1.36
CA ARG A 121 6.60 -4.61 -0.86
C ARG A 121 7.53 -3.47 -0.47
N VAL A 122 7.20 -2.27 -0.93
CA VAL A 122 7.88 -1.02 -0.59
C VAL A 122 6.96 -0.19 0.30
N SER A 123 7.52 0.26 1.42
CA SER A 123 6.95 1.25 2.31
C SER A 123 8.10 2.11 2.80
N TYR A 124 8.32 3.24 2.15
CA TYR A 124 9.44 4.14 2.41
C TYR A 124 8.93 5.54 2.70
N GLU A 125 9.57 6.19 3.66
CA GLU A 125 9.36 7.58 4.02
C GLU A 125 10.72 8.20 4.36
N ARG A 126 10.91 9.45 3.95
CA ARG A 126 12.06 10.24 4.39
C ARG A 126 11.71 11.72 4.45
N THR A 127 12.13 12.35 5.53
CA THR A 127 12.04 13.79 5.72
C THR A 127 13.38 14.44 5.40
N PHE A 128 13.34 15.53 4.64
CA PHE A 128 14.48 16.39 4.32
C PHE A 128 14.32 17.73 5.03
N GLY A 129 15.44 18.40 5.34
CA GLY A 129 15.38 19.69 6.03
C GLY A 129 14.74 20.80 5.20
N ASN A 130 14.84 20.70 3.87
CA ASN A 130 14.17 21.56 2.90
C ASN A 130 14.09 20.89 1.51
N SER A 131 13.38 21.55 0.59
CA SER A 131 13.22 21.09 -0.80
C SER A 131 14.53 20.97 -1.58
N CYS A 132 15.53 21.82 -1.31
CA CYS A 132 16.84 21.68 -1.94
C CYS A 132 17.52 20.37 -1.53
N GLU A 133 17.51 20.02 -0.24
CA GLU A 133 18.10 18.77 0.24
C GLU A 133 17.41 17.54 -0.35
N ARG A 134 16.08 17.59 -0.54
CA ARG A 134 15.32 16.57 -1.27
C ARG A 134 15.79 16.45 -2.71
N ASP A 135 15.85 17.57 -3.43
CA ASP A 135 16.22 17.60 -4.86
C ASP A 135 17.68 17.24 -5.11
N ALA A 136 18.54 17.40 -4.09
CA ALA A 136 19.91 16.94 -4.12
C ALA A 136 20.01 15.41 -4.01
N VAL A 137 19.08 14.75 -3.32
CA VAL A 137 19.05 13.29 -3.14
C VAL A 137 18.30 12.62 -4.27
N GLY A 138 19.07 11.94 -5.10
CA GLY A 138 18.51 11.26 -6.26
C GLY A 138 18.12 12.24 -7.36
N GLY A 139 18.82 12.17 -8.49
CA GLY A 139 18.71 13.19 -9.53
C GLY A 139 17.35 13.24 -10.22
N SER A 140 16.54 12.18 -10.11
CA SER A 140 15.30 12.05 -10.87
C SER A 140 14.12 11.47 -10.11
N LEU A 141 14.34 10.66 -9.06
CA LEU A 141 13.26 9.92 -8.41
C LEU A 141 12.23 10.81 -7.68
N PHE A 142 12.67 11.90 -7.04
CA PHE A 142 11.80 12.81 -6.29
C PHE A 142 11.60 14.17 -6.99
N ALA A 143 11.97 14.29 -8.27
CA ALA A 143 11.91 15.52 -9.04
C ALA A 143 10.59 15.66 -9.82
N PHE A 144 9.46 15.82 -9.10
CA PHE A 144 8.11 15.95 -9.68
C PHE A 144 7.20 16.96 -8.99
#